data_AF-A0AAV9E3D4-F1
#
_entry.id   AF-A0AAV9E3D4-F1
#
_cell.length_a   1.000
_cell.length_b   1.000
_cell.length_c   1.000
_cell.angle_alpha   90.00
_cell.angle_beta   90.00
_cell.angle_gamma   90.00
#
_symmetry.space_group_name_H-M   'P 1'
#
loop_
_entity.id
_entity.type
_entity.pdbx_description
1 polymer ?
#
loop_
_entity_poly.entity_id
_entity_poly.type
_entity_poly.pdbx_seq_one_letter_code
_entity_poly.pdbx_strand_id
1 'polypeptide(L)'
;MALTSSSATNTLLQSHTTHQPLFPTKTHSLPLLPTKPRKPRSISAVHAAEPTKNPSSPAVSAPKPKPPTRSPDKWAVDSWRSKKALQLPEYPDKVELDSVLKTIETFPPIVFAGEARHLEEKLADAAMGKAFLLQGGDCAESFKEFHANNIRDTFRILLQMGVVLMFGGQMPVVKVGRMAGQFAKPRSDAFEERNGQKLPSYRGDNVNGDAFDEKLRIPDPQRMIRAYCQSSSTLNLLRAFATGGYAAMQRVTQWNLDFTEHSEQGDRQDSTSGLFYDCSAHFLWAGERTRQLDGAHVEFLRGVANPLGIKAEVRAFFDVHEQEGSHPGGVHLEMTGQNVTECIGGSRTVTFDDLSSRYHTHCDPRLNASQSLELAFIIAERLRKRRINGSISPDPMGL
;
A
#
# COMPACT_ATOMS: atom_id res chain seq x y z
N MET A 1 -21.84 56.73 4.36
CA MET A 1 -23.20 56.75 4.95
C MET A 1 -23.10 56.17 6.35
N ALA A 2 -23.63 56.90 7.34
CA ALA A 2 -23.72 56.73 8.81
C ALA A 2 -23.42 55.32 9.38
N LEU A 3 -22.51 55.14 10.37
CA LEU A 3 -22.51 55.55 11.80
C LEU A 3 -23.58 54.90 12.70
N THR A 4 -23.10 54.31 13.81
CA THR A 4 -23.62 54.16 15.21
C THR A 4 -23.46 52.71 15.71
N SER A 5 -22.57 52.37 16.64
CA SER A 5 -22.37 52.73 18.07
C SER A 5 -23.45 52.20 19.03
N SER A 6 -23.07 51.24 19.88
CA SER A 6 -23.64 51.07 21.23
C SER A 6 -22.78 50.09 22.04
N SER A 7 -22.04 50.61 23.01
CA SER A 7 -21.43 49.86 24.10
C SER A 7 -22.41 49.76 25.27
N ALA A 8 -22.43 48.65 25.99
CA ALA A 8 -22.82 48.63 27.40
C ALA A 8 -22.05 47.56 28.17
N THR A 9 -21.63 47.98 29.36
CA THR A 9 -20.61 47.45 30.26
C THR A 9 -21.19 46.58 31.39
N ASN A 10 -20.30 45.73 31.92
CA ASN A 10 -20.20 45.21 33.30
C ASN A 10 -21.35 44.36 33.89
N THR A 11 -21.00 43.16 34.37
CA THR A 11 -20.96 42.87 35.83
C THR A 11 -20.04 41.68 36.10
N LEU A 12 -19.03 41.90 36.95
CA LEU A 12 -18.17 40.90 37.57
C LEU A 12 -18.98 40.09 38.61
N LEU A 13 -18.84 38.75 38.58
CA LEU A 13 -18.94 37.94 39.80
C LEU A 13 -17.72 37.01 39.85
N GLN A 14 -16.82 37.31 40.78
CA GLN A 14 -15.76 36.43 41.24
C GLN A 14 -16.39 35.31 42.09
N SER A 15 -16.10 34.06 41.78
CA SER A 15 -16.20 32.96 42.74
C SER A 15 -14.85 32.26 42.83
N HIS A 16 -14.17 32.48 43.96
CA HIS A 16 -12.99 31.74 44.38
C HIS A 16 -13.42 30.33 44.80
N THR A 17 -12.96 29.30 44.08
CA THR A 17 -12.95 27.92 44.57
C THR A 17 -11.54 27.35 44.46
N THR A 18 -10.87 27.34 45.60
CA THR A 18 -9.62 26.63 45.89
C THR A 18 -9.83 25.12 45.74
N HIS A 19 -9.23 24.50 44.72
CA HIS A 19 -9.10 23.05 44.63
C HIS A 19 -7.71 22.62 45.15
N GLN A 20 -7.71 22.00 46.33
CA GLN A 20 -6.59 21.20 46.83
C GLN A 20 -6.57 19.83 46.12
N PRO A 21 -5.42 19.33 45.66
CA PRO A 21 -5.28 17.93 45.29
C PRO A 21 -5.02 17.08 46.55
N LEU A 22 -6.02 16.26 46.89
CA LEU A 22 -5.86 15.06 47.72
C LEU A 22 -5.03 14.05 46.92
N PHE A 23 -3.78 13.76 47.31
CA PHE A 23 -3.14 12.43 47.35
C PHE A 23 -1.65 12.58 47.75
N PRO A 24 -1.16 11.82 48.74
CA PRO A 24 0.22 11.92 49.20
C PRO A 24 1.19 11.17 48.27
N THR A 25 2.29 11.83 47.91
CA THR A 25 3.46 11.26 47.23
C THR A 25 4.20 10.30 48.17
N LYS A 26 4.09 8.99 47.93
CA LYS A 26 5.02 7.99 48.47
C LYS A 26 5.96 7.51 47.36
N THR A 27 7.20 7.93 47.47
CA THR A 27 8.35 7.40 46.74
C THR A 27 8.68 6.00 47.26
N HIS A 28 8.36 4.97 46.47
CA HIS A 28 8.86 3.62 46.70
C HIS A 28 9.99 3.33 45.70
N SER A 29 11.22 3.39 46.19
CA SER A 29 12.43 2.93 45.52
C SER A 29 12.52 1.40 45.63
N LEU A 30 12.37 0.71 44.50
CA LEU A 30 12.67 -0.72 44.35
C LEU A 30 14.14 -0.91 43.93
N PRO A 31 14.90 -1.85 44.52
CA PRO A 31 16.29 -2.09 44.15
C PRO A 31 16.39 -2.90 42.85
N LEU A 32 17.13 -2.38 41.87
CA LEU A 32 17.52 -3.07 40.64
C LEU A 32 18.58 -4.15 40.94
N LEU A 33 18.23 -5.42 40.70
CA LEU A 33 19.18 -6.54 40.64
C LEU A 33 19.82 -6.61 39.24
N PRO A 34 21.15 -6.81 39.12
CA PRO A 34 21.82 -6.85 37.84
C PRO A 34 21.68 -8.23 37.17
N THR A 35 20.92 -8.33 36.08
CA THR A 35 20.87 -9.52 35.22
C THR A 35 21.90 -9.41 34.10
N LYS A 36 22.99 -10.20 34.17
CA LYS A 36 23.94 -10.38 33.06
C LYS A 36 23.28 -11.20 31.92
N PRO A 37 23.44 -10.83 30.64
CA PRO A 37 22.91 -11.62 29.53
C PRO A 37 23.77 -12.87 29.28
N ARG A 38 23.14 -14.05 29.33
CA ARG A 38 23.76 -15.35 29.05
C ARG A 38 23.68 -15.62 27.54
N LYS A 39 24.82 -15.79 26.87
CA LYS A 39 24.89 -16.15 25.44
C LYS A 39 24.28 -17.55 25.21
N PRO A 40 23.47 -17.76 24.16
CA PRO A 40 22.96 -19.09 23.83
C PRO A 40 24.10 -19.98 23.28
N ARG A 41 24.25 -21.18 23.85
CA ARG A 41 25.14 -22.23 23.34
C ARG A 41 24.45 -22.96 22.18
N SER A 42 25.16 -23.17 21.08
CA SER A 42 24.68 -24.00 19.97
C SER A 42 24.59 -25.46 20.39
N ILE A 43 23.42 -26.06 20.20
CA ILE A 43 23.19 -27.50 20.36
C ILE A 43 23.54 -28.15 19.01
N SER A 44 24.59 -28.98 18.99
CA SER A 44 24.89 -29.86 17.85
C SER A 44 24.35 -31.25 18.16
N ALA A 45 23.44 -31.75 17.32
CA ALA A 45 22.91 -33.10 17.42
C ALA A 45 24.03 -34.12 17.17
N VAL A 46 24.16 -35.06 18.10
CA VAL A 46 25.12 -36.17 18.08
C VAL A 46 24.39 -37.41 17.55
N HIS A 47 25.10 -38.20 16.73
CA HIS A 47 24.77 -39.53 16.19
C HIS A 47 24.31 -39.58 14.72
N ALA A 48 25.27 -39.86 13.85
CA ALA A 48 25.09 -40.79 12.74
C ALA A 48 26.38 -41.62 12.60
N ALA A 49 26.23 -42.93 12.46
CA ALA A 49 27.26 -43.95 12.53
C ALA A 49 28.29 -43.89 11.38
N GLU A 50 29.50 -44.36 11.65
CA GLU A 50 30.60 -44.53 10.68
C GLU A 50 30.27 -45.57 9.59
N PRO A 51 30.69 -45.35 8.32
CA PRO A 51 30.49 -46.32 7.24
C PRO A 51 31.67 -47.30 7.08
N THR A 52 31.34 -48.55 6.78
CA THR A 52 32.25 -49.63 6.40
C THR A 52 32.94 -49.37 5.05
N LYS A 53 34.26 -49.60 5.00
CA LYS A 53 35.10 -49.52 3.80
C LYS A 53 34.89 -50.75 2.88
N ASN A 54 34.74 -50.52 1.58
CA ASN A 54 35.17 -51.45 0.53
C ASN A 54 35.63 -50.65 -0.73
N PRO A 55 36.61 -51.13 -1.51
CA PRO A 55 37.38 -50.28 -2.42
C PRO A 55 37.01 -50.37 -3.91
N SER A 56 37.15 -49.21 -4.54
CA SER A 56 37.62 -48.90 -5.91
C SER A 56 36.84 -49.33 -7.16
N SER A 57 36.38 -48.32 -7.92
CA SER A 57 36.83 -48.04 -9.30
C SER A 57 36.58 -46.54 -9.64
N PRO A 58 37.50 -45.83 -10.33
CA PRO A 58 37.42 -44.37 -10.45
C PRO A 58 36.57 -43.94 -11.66
N ALA A 59 35.40 -43.37 -11.40
CA ALA A 59 34.69 -42.56 -12.38
C ALA A 59 35.17 -41.10 -12.25
N VAL A 60 35.73 -40.56 -13.33
CA VAL A 60 36.14 -39.16 -13.43
C VAL A 60 34.89 -38.27 -13.35
N SER A 61 34.62 -37.69 -12.17
CA SER A 61 33.58 -36.68 -12.01
C SER A 61 34.17 -35.29 -12.27
N ALA A 62 33.70 -34.63 -13.33
CA ALA A 62 33.94 -33.22 -13.57
C ALA A 62 33.52 -32.37 -12.33
N PRO A 63 34.24 -31.30 -12.00
CA PRO A 63 33.90 -30.47 -10.85
C PRO A 63 32.53 -29.82 -11.08
N LYS A 64 31.56 -30.14 -10.22
CA LYS A 64 30.30 -29.38 -10.15
C LYS A 64 30.66 -27.93 -9.82
N PRO A 65 30.17 -26.93 -10.59
CA PRO A 65 30.41 -25.54 -10.25
C PRO A 65 29.79 -25.26 -8.87
N LYS A 66 30.62 -24.78 -7.93
CA LYS A 66 30.12 -24.22 -6.68
C LYS A 66 29.13 -23.10 -7.04
N PRO A 67 27.92 -23.07 -6.43
CA PRO A 67 27.07 -21.90 -6.57
C PRO A 67 27.86 -20.68 -6.09
N PRO A 68 27.81 -19.54 -6.81
CA PRO A 68 28.56 -18.36 -6.41
C PRO A 68 28.10 -17.95 -5.02
N THR A 69 29.03 -18.00 -4.06
CA THR A 69 28.85 -17.36 -2.75
C THR A 69 28.88 -15.85 -2.97
N ARG A 70 27.75 -15.28 -3.39
CA ARG A 70 27.51 -13.84 -3.30
C ARG A 70 27.36 -13.52 -1.81
N SER A 71 28.37 -12.90 -1.21
CA SER A 71 28.14 -12.05 -0.05
C SER A 71 27.13 -10.97 -0.49
N PRO A 72 25.98 -10.80 0.18
CA PRO A 72 25.03 -9.77 -0.22
C PRO A 72 25.72 -8.41 -0.08
N ASP A 73 25.82 -7.67 -1.18
CA ASP A 73 26.30 -6.29 -1.17
C ASP A 73 25.49 -5.51 -0.11
N LYS A 74 26.20 -4.76 0.75
CA LYS A 74 25.56 -3.94 1.79
C LYS A 74 24.63 -2.94 1.11
N TRP A 75 23.35 -2.96 1.47
CA TRP A 75 22.36 -2.05 0.89
C TRP A 75 22.68 -0.60 1.23
N ALA A 76 22.45 0.28 0.26
CA ALA A 76 22.54 1.74 0.40
C ALA A 76 21.40 2.37 -0.42
N VAL A 77 20.96 3.57 -0.05
CA VAL A 77 19.81 4.25 -0.69
C VAL A 77 19.97 4.37 -2.21
N ASP A 78 21.20 4.55 -2.70
CA ASP A 78 21.50 4.66 -4.13
C ASP A 78 21.97 3.36 -4.79
N SER A 79 21.99 2.22 -4.07
CA SER A 79 22.51 0.95 -4.62
C SER A 79 21.74 0.50 -5.87
N TRP A 80 20.43 0.81 -5.93
CA TRP A 80 19.57 0.48 -7.07
C TRP A 80 20.03 1.16 -8.38
N ARG A 81 20.67 2.33 -8.32
CA ARG A 81 21.14 3.08 -9.51
C ARG A 81 22.20 2.32 -10.29
N SER A 82 22.90 1.40 -9.64
CA SER A 82 23.89 0.51 -10.28
C SER A 82 23.28 -0.72 -10.96
N LYS A 83 21.99 -1.00 -10.71
CA LYS A 83 21.28 -2.16 -11.26
C LYS A 83 20.52 -1.78 -12.54
N LYS A 84 20.17 -2.78 -13.34
CA LYS A 84 19.35 -2.58 -14.53
C LYS A 84 17.93 -2.13 -14.13
N ALA A 85 17.55 -0.93 -14.54
CA ALA A 85 16.20 -0.41 -14.33
C ALA A 85 15.41 -0.44 -15.64
N LEU A 86 14.25 -1.09 -15.63
CA LEU A 86 13.32 -1.09 -16.76
C LEU A 86 12.26 0.00 -16.57
N GLN A 87 11.60 0.42 -17.66
CA GLN A 87 10.44 1.33 -17.61
C GLN A 87 10.71 2.76 -17.12
N LEU A 88 11.96 3.13 -16.83
CA LEU A 88 12.32 4.50 -16.50
C LEU A 88 12.11 5.42 -17.72
N PRO A 89 11.65 6.66 -17.50
CA PRO A 89 11.62 7.67 -18.55
C PRO A 89 13.03 8.18 -18.87
N GLU A 90 13.20 8.62 -20.11
CA GLU A 90 14.39 9.35 -20.57
C GLU A 90 14.06 10.84 -20.60
N TYR A 91 14.52 11.58 -19.59
CA TYR A 91 14.33 13.03 -19.53
C TYR A 91 15.34 13.74 -20.43
N PRO A 92 14.92 14.74 -21.22
CA PRO A 92 15.81 15.45 -22.15
C PRO A 92 16.83 16.34 -21.43
N ASP A 93 16.46 16.94 -20.29
CA ASP A 93 17.32 17.79 -19.48
C ASP A 93 17.63 17.14 -18.13
N LYS A 94 18.88 16.74 -17.94
CA LYS A 94 19.37 16.15 -16.68
C LYS A 94 19.56 17.19 -15.58
N VAL A 95 19.91 18.42 -15.92
CA VAL A 95 20.11 19.51 -14.95
C VAL A 95 18.76 19.87 -14.34
N GLU A 96 17.72 19.94 -15.16
CA GLU A 96 16.36 20.15 -14.67
C GLU A 96 15.88 18.99 -13.79
N LEU A 97 16.10 17.74 -14.22
CA LEU A 97 15.78 16.57 -13.42
C LEU A 97 16.44 16.62 -12.03
N ASP A 98 17.75 16.89 -11.98
CA ASP A 98 18.49 16.96 -10.72
C ASP A 98 17.99 18.12 -9.82
N SER A 99 17.60 19.24 -10.42
CA SER A 99 17.00 20.38 -9.70
C SER A 99 15.66 19.99 -9.06
N VAL A 100 14.80 19.29 -9.80
CA VAL A 100 13.51 18.81 -9.30
C VAL A 100 13.70 17.77 -8.19
N LEU A 101 14.62 16.82 -8.35
CA LEU A 101 14.91 15.81 -7.33
C LEU A 101 15.36 16.45 -6.02
N LYS A 102 16.28 17.41 -6.07
CA LYS A 102 16.70 18.19 -4.88
C LYS A 102 15.55 18.96 -4.25
N THR A 103 14.62 19.48 -5.06
CA THR A 103 13.44 20.19 -4.55
C THR A 103 12.56 19.23 -3.76
N ILE A 104 12.23 18.06 -4.33
CA ILE A 104 11.37 17.06 -3.68
C ILE A 104 12.01 16.49 -2.40
N GLU A 105 13.35 16.36 -2.36
CA GLU A 105 14.08 15.94 -1.15
C GLU A 105 13.85 16.87 0.05
N THR A 106 13.51 18.15 -0.18
CA THR A 106 13.22 19.12 0.89
C THR A 106 11.76 19.09 1.35
N PHE A 107 10.89 18.39 0.63
CA PHE A 107 9.47 18.34 0.97
C PHE A 107 9.19 17.41 2.15
N PRO A 108 8.16 17.71 2.96
CA PRO A 108 7.72 16.79 4.00
C PRO A 108 7.37 15.39 3.44
N PRO A 109 7.52 14.33 4.24
CA PRO A 109 7.03 13.02 3.85
C PRO A 109 5.49 13.00 3.74
N ILE A 110 4.97 12.14 2.87
CA ILE A 110 3.51 11.94 2.71
C ILE A 110 2.98 11.05 3.84
N VAL A 111 3.76 10.05 4.27
CA VAL A 111 3.41 9.14 5.37
C VAL A 111 4.50 9.08 6.43
N PHE A 112 4.12 8.81 7.68
CA PHE A 112 5.08 8.61 8.75
C PHE A 112 5.50 7.14 8.89
N ALA A 113 6.74 6.91 9.31
CA ALA A 113 7.30 5.56 9.47
C ALA A 113 6.48 4.68 10.44
N GLY A 114 5.97 5.27 11.53
CA GLY A 114 5.11 4.56 12.49
C GLY A 114 3.81 4.04 11.87
N GLU A 115 3.26 4.74 10.88
CA GLU A 115 2.06 4.29 10.16
C GLU A 115 2.35 3.11 9.25
N ALA A 116 3.53 3.08 8.62
CA ALA A 116 3.99 1.94 7.83
C ALA A 116 4.22 0.70 8.70
N ARG A 117 4.82 0.85 9.89
CA ARG A 117 4.95 -0.23 10.89
C ARG A 117 3.60 -0.77 11.34
N HIS A 118 2.66 0.12 11.67
CA HIS A 118 1.31 -0.30 12.04
C HIS A 118 0.60 -1.05 10.92
N LEU A 119 0.82 -0.66 9.66
CA LEU A 119 0.31 -1.40 8.51
C LEU A 119 0.98 -2.78 8.38
N GLU A 120 2.29 -2.87 8.59
CA GLU A 120 3.05 -4.12 8.58
C GLU A 120 2.47 -5.13 9.59
N GLU A 121 2.20 -4.70 10.83
CA GLU A 121 1.57 -5.53 11.86
C GLU A 121 0.19 -6.07 11.41
N LYS A 122 -0.64 -5.21 10.81
CA LYS A 122 -1.95 -5.62 10.28
C LYS A 122 -1.85 -6.57 9.09
N LEU A 123 -0.83 -6.41 8.25
CA LEU A 123 -0.56 -7.31 7.14
C LEU A 123 -0.02 -8.66 7.62
N ALA A 124 0.73 -8.68 8.73
CA ALA A 124 1.13 -9.92 9.39
C ALA A 124 -0.09 -10.69 9.89
N ASP A 125 -1.09 -10.02 10.46
CA ASP A 125 -2.37 -10.65 10.82
C ASP A 125 -3.08 -11.24 9.59
N ALA A 126 -3.05 -10.56 8.45
CA ALA A 126 -3.63 -11.07 7.21
C ALA A 126 -2.88 -12.30 6.67
N ALA A 127 -1.54 -12.27 6.71
CA ALA A 127 -0.69 -13.40 6.33
C ALA A 127 -0.91 -14.63 7.22
N MET A 128 -1.23 -14.41 8.50
CA MET A 128 -1.56 -15.47 9.46
C MET A 128 -3.04 -15.89 9.43
N GLY A 129 -3.85 -15.33 8.52
CA GLY A 129 -5.27 -15.66 8.40
C GLY A 129 -6.19 -15.09 9.48
N LYS A 130 -5.68 -14.15 10.28
CA LYS A 130 -6.45 -13.45 11.33
C LYS A 130 -7.17 -12.21 10.80
N ALA A 131 -6.76 -11.70 9.65
CA ALA A 131 -7.39 -10.59 8.93
C ALA A 131 -7.42 -10.87 7.42
N PHE A 132 -8.05 -9.98 6.66
CA PHE A 132 -8.07 -10.02 5.20
C PHE A 132 -7.67 -8.67 4.62
N LEU A 133 -6.76 -8.64 3.65
CA LEU A 133 -6.37 -7.40 2.96
C LEU A 133 -7.34 -7.10 1.81
N LEU A 134 -7.90 -5.89 1.82
CA LEU A 134 -8.61 -5.28 0.70
C LEU A 134 -7.78 -4.08 0.21
N GLN A 135 -7.11 -4.26 -0.93
CA GLN A 135 -6.43 -3.18 -1.62
C GLN A 135 -7.22 -2.78 -2.87
N GLY A 136 -7.49 -1.48 -3.04
CA GLY A 136 -8.35 -1.01 -4.12
C GLY A 136 -8.22 0.47 -4.45
N GLY A 137 -8.44 0.82 -5.72
CA GLY A 137 -8.52 2.20 -6.21
C GLY A 137 -8.19 2.28 -7.70
N ASP A 138 -7.77 3.46 -8.17
CA ASP A 138 -7.56 3.70 -9.59
C ASP A 138 -6.41 2.87 -10.19
N CYS A 139 -6.49 2.59 -11.49
CA CYS A 139 -5.39 1.99 -12.25
C CYS A 139 -4.19 2.95 -12.29
N ALA A 140 -4.45 4.18 -12.72
CA ALA A 140 -3.55 5.33 -12.67
C ALA A 140 -4.35 6.59 -12.32
N GLU A 141 -3.90 7.34 -11.31
CA GLU A 141 -4.44 8.66 -11.01
C GLU A 141 -4.05 9.65 -12.12
N SER A 142 -4.93 10.62 -12.39
CA SER A 142 -4.67 11.71 -13.33
C SER A 142 -4.73 13.07 -12.66
N PHE A 143 -3.91 14.00 -13.15
CA PHE A 143 -3.96 15.39 -12.77
C PHE A 143 -5.21 16.13 -13.25
N LYS A 144 -5.88 15.63 -14.31
CA LYS A 144 -7.13 16.20 -14.82
C LYS A 144 -8.34 15.81 -13.98
N GLU A 145 -8.30 14.62 -13.40
CA GLU A 145 -9.39 14.05 -12.60
C GLU A 145 -9.22 14.34 -11.09
N PHE A 146 -8.38 15.32 -10.75
CA PHE A 146 -8.13 15.72 -9.36
C PHE A 146 -9.32 16.51 -8.79
N HIS A 147 -10.29 15.78 -8.25
CA HIS A 147 -11.47 16.36 -7.63
C HIS A 147 -11.87 15.60 -6.35
N ALA A 148 -12.29 16.35 -5.32
CA ALA A 148 -12.66 15.78 -4.03
C ALA A 148 -13.76 14.70 -4.14
N ASN A 149 -14.71 14.88 -5.07
CA ASN A 149 -15.76 13.87 -5.33
C ASN A 149 -15.19 12.52 -5.78
N ASN A 150 -14.21 12.51 -6.70
CA ASN A 150 -13.62 11.25 -7.19
C ASN A 150 -12.91 10.51 -6.05
N ILE A 151 -12.12 11.24 -5.26
CA ILE A 151 -11.43 10.70 -4.09
C ILE A 151 -12.44 10.13 -3.09
N ARG A 152 -13.48 10.91 -2.76
CA ARG A 152 -14.56 10.51 -1.85
C ARG A 152 -15.27 9.26 -2.33
N ASP A 153 -15.64 9.20 -3.61
CA ASP A 153 -16.47 8.12 -4.14
C ASP A 153 -15.67 6.81 -4.24
N THR A 154 -14.39 6.86 -4.61
CA THR A 154 -13.48 5.70 -4.54
C THR A 154 -13.26 5.25 -3.10
N PHE A 155 -13.02 6.18 -2.17
CA PHE A 155 -12.88 5.88 -0.74
C PHE A 155 -14.15 5.22 -0.17
N ARG A 156 -15.32 5.72 -0.57
CA ARG A 156 -16.62 5.16 -0.19
C ARG A 156 -16.78 3.71 -0.62
N ILE A 157 -16.46 3.36 -1.87
CA ILE A 157 -16.58 1.95 -2.29
C ILE A 157 -15.60 1.07 -1.52
N LEU A 158 -14.36 1.53 -1.30
CA LEU A 158 -13.38 0.78 -0.51
C LEU A 158 -13.92 0.48 0.91
N LEU A 159 -14.59 1.46 1.53
CA LEU A 159 -15.28 1.27 2.81
C LEU A 159 -16.46 0.29 2.71
N GLN A 160 -17.32 0.44 1.70
CA GLN A 160 -18.49 -0.43 1.51
C GLN A 160 -18.08 -1.90 1.30
N MET A 161 -17.09 -2.15 0.43
CA MET A 161 -16.51 -3.49 0.25
C MET A 161 -15.89 -4.01 1.54
N GLY A 162 -15.16 -3.16 2.26
CA GLY A 162 -14.56 -3.51 3.54
C GLY A 162 -15.58 -3.95 4.58
N VAL A 163 -16.76 -3.33 4.60
CA VAL A 163 -17.90 -3.70 5.46
C VAL A 163 -18.48 -5.05 5.02
N VAL A 164 -18.76 -5.23 3.72
CA VAL A 164 -19.27 -6.51 3.18
C VAL A 164 -18.34 -7.67 3.51
N LEU A 165 -17.03 -7.51 3.28
CA LEU A 165 -16.02 -8.53 3.59
C LEU A 165 -15.91 -8.80 5.09
N MET A 166 -15.98 -7.77 5.92
CA MET A 166 -15.87 -7.92 7.37
C MET A 166 -17.07 -8.69 7.94
N PHE A 167 -18.30 -8.33 7.56
CA PHE A 167 -19.51 -9.00 8.06
C PHE A 167 -19.72 -10.37 7.42
N GLY A 168 -19.54 -10.47 6.10
CA GLY A 168 -19.75 -11.72 5.39
C GLY A 168 -18.63 -12.74 5.66
N GLY A 169 -17.36 -12.30 5.66
CA GLY A 169 -16.20 -13.13 5.98
C GLY A 169 -15.95 -13.33 7.47
N GLN A 170 -16.59 -12.55 8.34
CA GLN A 170 -16.49 -12.62 9.81
C GLN A 170 -15.06 -12.51 10.33
N MET A 171 -14.27 -11.59 9.74
CA MET A 171 -12.89 -11.30 10.14
C MET A 171 -12.53 -9.83 9.90
N PRO A 172 -11.54 -9.29 10.62
CA PRO A 172 -11.01 -7.94 10.36
C PRO A 172 -10.56 -7.77 8.90
N VAL A 173 -10.80 -6.58 8.34
CA VAL A 173 -10.39 -6.24 6.97
C VAL A 173 -9.44 -5.03 6.99
N VAL A 174 -8.20 -5.25 6.58
CA VAL A 174 -7.16 -4.23 6.36
C VAL A 174 -7.46 -3.54 5.03
N LYS A 175 -7.57 -2.22 5.01
CA LYS A 175 -7.94 -1.44 3.82
C LYS A 175 -6.76 -0.62 3.33
N VAL A 176 -6.35 -0.81 2.09
CA VAL A 176 -5.23 -0.07 1.46
C VAL A 176 -5.72 0.58 0.16
N GLY A 177 -5.66 1.90 0.08
CA GLY A 177 -6.05 2.63 -1.12
C GLY A 177 -4.95 2.64 -2.19
N ARG A 178 -5.31 2.41 -3.46
CA ARG A 178 -4.48 2.79 -4.62
C ARG A 178 -4.76 4.27 -4.93
N MET A 179 -4.31 5.14 -4.05
CA MET A 179 -4.63 6.57 -4.05
C MET A 179 -3.43 7.36 -3.50
N ALA A 180 -3.31 8.63 -3.86
CA ALA A 180 -2.24 9.51 -3.40
C ALA A 180 -0.82 9.08 -3.81
N GLY A 181 -0.63 8.65 -5.06
CA GLY A 181 0.70 8.38 -5.60
C GLY A 181 0.76 7.50 -6.84
N GLN A 182 -0.38 6.99 -7.32
CA GLN A 182 -0.46 6.00 -8.40
C GLN A 182 -0.43 6.67 -9.79
N PHE A 183 0.59 7.49 -10.05
CA PHE A 183 0.68 8.33 -11.26
C PHE A 183 1.56 7.79 -12.38
N ALA A 184 2.36 6.74 -12.14
CA ALA A 184 3.25 6.15 -13.12
C ALA A 184 2.73 4.79 -13.61
N LYS A 185 2.93 4.49 -14.90
CA LYS A 185 2.50 3.25 -15.54
C LYS A 185 3.60 2.65 -16.42
N PRO A 186 3.85 1.32 -16.31
CA PRO A 186 4.70 0.62 -17.26
C PRO A 186 3.98 0.47 -18.60
N ARG A 187 4.74 0.36 -19.69
CA ARG A 187 4.21 0.13 -21.05
C ARG A 187 4.89 -1.07 -21.69
N SER A 188 4.12 -1.82 -22.47
CA SER A 188 4.68 -2.90 -23.31
C SER A 188 5.63 -2.32 -24.35
N ASP A 189 5.22 -1.24 -25.02
CA ASP A 189 6.00 -0.56 -26.04
C ASP A 189 6.39 0.86 -25.62
N ALA A 190 7.61 1.26 -25.98
CA ALA A 190 8.12 2.59 -25.70
C ALA A 190 7.43 3.69 -26.53
N PHE A 191 6.84 3.32 -27.67
CA PHE A 191 6.17 4.23 -28.59
C PHE A 191 4.73 3.78 -28.86
N GLU A 192 3.88 4.75 -29.14
CA GLU A 192 2.50 4.59 -29.57
C GLU A 192 2.37 5.18 -30.98
N GLU A 193 1.76 4.42 -31.88
CA GLU A 193 1.53 4.83 -33.26
C GLU A 193 0.04 5.04 -33.51
N ARG A 194 -0.34 6.21 -34.03
CA ARG A 194 -1.71 6.54 -34.45
C ARG A 194 -1.67 7.30 -35.76
N ASN A 195 -2.47 6.86 -36.74
CA ASN A 195 -2.60 7.52 -38.04
C ASN A 195 -1.24 7.81 -38.73
N GLY A 196 -0.27 6.90 -38.61
CA GLY A 196 1.07 7.04 -39.19
C GLY A 196 2.06 7.93 -38.41
N GLN A 197 1.64 8.58 -37.32
CA GLN A 197 2.53 9.32 -36.43
C GLN A 197 2.96 8.43 -35.25
N LYS A 198 4.26 8.45 -34.93
CA LYS A 198 4.87 7.69 -33.83
C LYS A 198 5.33 8.62 -32.73
N LEU A 199 4.75 8.51 -31.53
CA LEU A 199 5.10 9.33 -30.36
C LEU A 199 5.49 8.43 -29.18
N PRO A 200 6.27 8.93 -28.20
CA PRO A 200 6.50 8.20 -26.96
C PRO A 200 5.20 7.79 -26.29
N SER A 201 5.15 6.57 -25.76
CA SER A 201 3.99 6.08 -25.03
C SER A 201 3.71 6.92 -23.79
N TYR A 202 2.43 7.19 -23.51
CA TYR A 202 2.00 7.77 -22.24
C TYR A 202 2.41 6.85 -21.07
N ARG A 203 3.22 7.35 -20.15
CA ARG A 203 3.78 6.63 -18.99
C ARG A 203 3.18 7.07 -17.66
N GLY A 204 2.05 7.78 -17.72
CA GLY A 204 1.35 8.25 -16.54
C GLY A 204 1.70 9.71 -16.26
N ASP A 205 0.80 10.41 -15.57
CA ASP A 205 0.89 11.85 -15.40
C ASP A 205 2.15 12.29 -14.63
N ASN A 206 2.79 11.38 -13.88
CA ASN A 206 4.09 11.63 -13.24
C ASN A 206 5.25 11.81 -14.25
N VAL A 207 5.07 11.35 -15.48
CA VAL A 207 6.12 11.30 -16.51
C VAL A 207 5.79 12.24 -17.66
N ASN A 208 4.65 12.04 -18.32
CA ASN A 208 4.25 12.79 -19.52
C ASN A 208 2.72 12.86 -19.61
N GLY A 209 2.19 13.60 -20.59
CA GLY A 209 0.76 13.80 -20.80
C GLY A 209 0.07 12.65 -21.53
N ASP A 210 -1.21 12.50 -21.27
CA ASP A 210 -2.10 11.50 -21.86
C ASP A 210 -2.42 11.75 -23.35
N ALA A 211 -2.61 13.02 -23.71
CA ALA A 211 -2.93 13.43 -25.08
C ALA A 211 -1.86 12.98 -26.08
N PHE A 212 -2.29 12.57 -27.27
CA PHE A 212 -1.40 12.16 -28.36
C PHE A 212 -0.87 13.41 -29.09
N ASP A 213 0.02 14.13 -28.40
CA ASP A 213 0.66 15.37 -28.85
C ASP A 213 2.16 15.29 -28.58
N GLU A 214 2.97 15.77 -29.52
CA GLU A 214 4.43 15.62 -29.46
C GLU A 214 5.03 16.28 -28.21
N LYS A 215 4.60 17.50 -27.88
CA LYS A 215 5.11 18.22 -26.70
C LYS A 215 4.67 17.55 -25.42
N LEU A 216 3.42 17.12 -25.34
CA LEU A 216 2.88 16.48 -24.14
C LEU A 216 3.48 15.09 -23.91
N ARG A 217 4.00 14.40 -24.93
CA ARG A 217 4.61 13.07 -24.78
C ARG A 217 6.08 13.10 -24.35
N ILE A 218 6.74 14.26 -24.40
CA ILE A 218 8.10 14.43 -23.85
C ILE A 218 8.05 14.31 -22.32
N PRO A 219 8.90 13.48 -21.69
CA PRO A 219 8.98 13.41 -20.23
C PRO A 219 9.36 14.76 -19.61
N ASP A 220 8.60 15.19 -18.61
CA ASP A 220 8.77 16.46 -17.91
C ASP A 220 9.00 16.21 -16.41
N PRO A 221 10.17 16.54 -15.86
CA PRO A 221 10.48 16.27 -14.46
C PRO A 221 9.60 17.08 -13.50
N GLN A 222 9.11 18.27 -13.87
CA GLN A 222 8.24 19.10 -13.02
C GLN A 222 6.95 18.39 -12.61
N ARG A 223 6.53 17.39 -13.40
CA ARG A 223 5.38 16.53 -13.08
C ARG A 223 5.54 15.79 -11.77
N MET A 224 6.77 15.50 -11.32
CA MET A 224 7.01 14.87 -10.01
C MET A 224 6.63 15.78 -8.84
N ILE A 225 6.91 17.09 -8.93
CA ILE A 225 6.47 18.07 -7.93
C ILE A 225 4.95 18.16 -7.93
N ARG A 226 4.33 18.20 -9.11
CA ARG A 226 2.87 18.21 -9.23
C ARG A 226 2.23 16.95 -8.65
N ALA A 227 2.79 15.78 -8.93
CA ALA A 227 2.34 14.50 -8.38
C ALA A 227 2.46 14.47 -6.86
N TYR A 228 3.57 14.98 -6.30
CA TYR A 228 3.73 15.12 -4.85
C TYR A 228 2.63 16.01 -4.24
N CYS A 229 2.41 17.20 -4.78
CA CYS A 229 1.39 18.13 -4.27
C CYS A 229 -0.02 17.52 -4.32
N GLN A 230 -0.35 16.84 -5.41
CA GLN A 230 -1.62 16.13 -5.54
C GLN A 230 -1.73 14.97 -4.55
N SER A 231 -0.66 14.18 -4.37
CA SER A 231 -0.61 13.07 -3.42
C SER A 231 -0.82 13.54 -1.98
N SER A 232 -0.09 14.57 -1.56
CA SER A 232 -0.23 15.20 -0.24
C SER A 232 -1.65 15.70 0.00
N SER A 233 -2.25 16.36 -1.01
CA SER A 233 -3.62 16.89 -0.91
C SER A 233 -4.67 15.77 -0.84
N THR A 234 -4.52 14.73 -1.68
CA THR A 234 -5.40 13.55 -1.66
C THR A 234 -5.31 12.83 -0.32
N LEU A 235 -4.11 12.57 0.19
CA LEU A 235 -3.94 11.86 1.45
C LEU A 235 -4.45 12.69 2.63
N ASN A 236 -4.25 14.00 2.64
CA ASN A 236 -4.84 14.88 3.65
C ASN A 236 -6.37 14.76 3.68
N LEU A 237 -7.01 14.77 2.51
CA LEU A 237 -8.46 14.58 2.41
C LEU A 237 -8.90 13.18 2.87
N LEU A 238 -8.17 12.13 2.50
CA LEU A 238 -8.45 10.76 2.94
C LEU A 238 -8.31 10.60 4.46
N ARG A 239 -7.30 11.23 5.07
CA ARG A 239 -7.13 11.28 6.54
C ARG A 239 -8.33 11.97 7.18
N ALA A 240 -8.74 13.12 6.66
CA ALA A 240 -9.93 13.84 7.14
C ALA A 240 -11.21 13.02 7.03
N PHE A 241 -11.40 12.23 5.97
CA PHE A 241 -12.52 11.30 5.88
C PHE A 241 -12.40 10.16 6.90
N ALA A 242 -11.23 9.53 7.00
CA ALA A 242 -11.01 8.40 7.90
C ALA A 242 -11.23 8.78 9.38
N THR A 243 -10.74 9.94 9.82
CA THR A 243 -10.79 10.37 11.24
C THR A 243 -11.92 11.33 11.55
N GLY A 244 -12.35 12.17 10.59
CA GLY A 244 -13.53 13.03 10.70
C GLY A 244 -14.87 12.27 10.64
N GLY A 245 -14.81 10.94 10.82
CA GLY A 245 -15.89 9.97 10.93
C GLY A 245 -16.73 9.74 9.67
N TYR A 246 -16.28 10.15 8.49
CA TYR A 246 -16.81 9.59 7.23
C TYR A 246 -16.70 8.05 7.26
N ALA A 247 -15.65 7.52 7.90
CA ALA A 247 -15.45 6.09 8.08
C ALA A 247 -16.12 5.47 9.34
N ALA A 248 -16.86 6.23 10.14
CA ALA A 248 -17.51 5.67 11.33
C ALA A 248 -18.64 4.70 10.94
N MET A 249 -18.75 3.56 11.64
CA MET A 249 -19.67 2.47 11.28
C MET A 249 -21.14 2.86 11.46
N GLN A 250 -21.48 3.64 12.50
CA GLN A 250 -22.83 4.20 12.75
C GLN A 250 -23.31 5.15 11.65
N ARG A 251 -22.33 5.62 10.90
CA ARG A 251 -22.39 6.69 9.93
C ARG A 251 -22.70 6.08 8.54
N VAL A 252 -22.73 4.75 8.39
CA VAL A 252 -23.28 4.07 7.21
C VAL A 252 -24.78 4.40 6.98
N THR A 253 -25.49 4.97 7.97
CA THR A 253 -26.91 5.37 7.86
C THR A 253 -27.25 6.86 8.06
N GLN A 254 -26.50 7.71 8.79
CA GLN A 254 -26.58 9.20 8.74
C GLN A 254 -25.49 9.83 9.66
N TRP A 255 -25.01 11.07 9.40
CA TRP A 255 -23.74 11.63 9.94
C TRP A 255 -23.86 12.87 10.85
N ASN A 256 -23.19 12.85 12.03
CA ASN A 256 -22.58 14.02 12.70
C ASN A 256 -21.39 13.60 13.61
N LEU A 257 -20.57 14.59 13.98
CA LEU A 257 -19.11 14.55 14.27
C LEU A 257 -18.69 14.49 15.74
N ASP A 258 -17.45 14.03 15.99
CA ASP A 258 -16.43 14.69 16.85
C ASP A 258 -15.01 14.06 16.69
N PHE A 259 -13.97 14.80 17.11
CA PHE A 259 -12.58 14.79 16.56
C PHE A 259 -11.46 14.31 17.54
N THR A 260 -10.35 13.88 16.91
CA THR A 260 -9.01 13.28 17.27
C THR A 260 -8.17 13.71 18.50
N GLU A 261 -7.23 12.80 18.88
CA GLU A 261 -5.90 13.10 19.46
C GLU A 261 -4.78 12.14 18.95
N HIS A 262 -3.54 12.67 18.87
CA HIS A 262 -2.18 12.06 18.69
C HIS A 262 -1.56 11.98 17.27
N SER A 263 -0.43 12.68 17.05
CA SER A 263 0.46 12.55 15.89
C SER A 263 1.94 12.58 16.32
N GLU A 264 2.75 11.64 15.81
CA GLU A 264 4.23 11.66 15.91
C GLU A 264 4.86 12.13 14.58
N GLN A 265 6.02 12.79 14.65
CA GLN A 265 6.78 13.33 13.50
C GLN A 265 7.62 12.24 12.82
N GLY A 266 7.77 12.28 11.49
CA GLY A 266 8.56 11.30 10.75
C GLY A 266 9.58 11.92 9.79
N ASP A 267 10.76 11.31 9.78
CA ASP A 267 11.83 11.47 8.80
C ASP A 267 11.93 10.19 7.94
N ARG A 268 12.54 10.27 6.76
CA ARG A 268 12.73 9.14 5.81
C ARG A 268 13.52 7.98 6.42
N GLN A 269 14.46 8.31 7.30
CA GLN A 269 15.06 7.35 8.21
C GLN A 269 14.32 7.49 9.54
N ASP A 270 13.74 6.39 10.01
CA ASP A 270 13.06 6.40 11.30
C ASP A 270 14.08 6.68 12.41
N SER A 271 13.88 7.78 13.13
CA SER A 271 14.80 8.26 14.17
C SER A 271 14.96 7.28 15.34
N THR A 272 14.02 6.36 15.50
CA THR A 272 13.99 5.35 16.58
C THR A 272 14.70 4.06 16.17
N SER A 273 14.36 3.49 15.01
CA SER A 273 14.88 2.19 14.55
C SER A 273 16.09 2.28 13.62
N GLY A 274 16.35 3.45 13.04
CA GLY A 274 17.39 3.67 12.03
C GLY A 274 17.10 3.01 10.67
N LEU A 275 15.92 2.40 10.50
CA LEU A 275 15.48 1.79 9.24
C LEU A 275 15.04 2.86 8.23
N PHE A 276 15.17 2.53 6.94
CA PHE A 276 14.72 3.39 5.86
C PHE A 276 13.29 3.03 5.46
N TYR A 277 12.45 4.04 5.32
CA TYR A 277 11.11 3.92 4.75
C TYR A 277 11.04 4.77 3.48
N ASP A 278 10.31 4.27 2.50
CA ASP A 278 9.79 5.13 1.45
C ASP A 278 8.51 5.80 1.96
N CYS A 279 8.65 7.07 2.34
CA CYS A 279 7.56 7.86 2.90
C CYS A 279 6.63 8.47 1.84
N SER A 280 6.69 8.02 0.57
CA SER A 280 5.70 8.38 -0.44
C SER A 280 4.37 7.65 -0.27
N ALA A 281 4.37 6.44 0.31
CA ALA A 281 3.18 5.64 0.55
C ALA A 281 3.38 4.63 1.70
N HIS A 282 2.28 4.20 2.33
CA HIS A 282 2.34 3.18 3.38
C HIS A 282 2.74 1.79 2.87
N PHE A 283 2.36 1.45 1.63
CA PHE A 283 2.55 0.14 1.01
C PHE A 283 3.00 0.33 -0.44
N LEU A 284 4.00 -0.44 -0.88
CA LEU A 284 4.56 -0.37 -2.23
C LEU A 284 4.48 -1.75 -2.91
N TRP A 285 4.58 -1.81 -4.23
CA TRP A 285 4.70 -3.10 -4.94
C TRP A 285 5.59 -2.98 -6.17
N ALA A 286 6.20 -4.11 -6.57
CA ALA A 286 6.86 -4.23 -7.87
C ALA A 286 5.86 -4.74 -8.91
N GLY A 287 5.79 -4.08 -10.07
CA GLY A 287 4.92 -4.52 -11.16
C GLY A 287 5.49 -5.75 -11.88
N GLU A 288 4.65 -6.46 -12.63
CA GLU A 288 5.05 -7.65 -13.40
C GLU A 288 6.23 -7.38 -14.34
N ARG A 289 6.27 -6.19 -14.95
CA ARG A 289 7.33 -5.80 -15.90
C ARG A 289 8.60 -5.29 -15.22
N THR A 290 8.61 -5.15 -13.90
CA THR A 290 9.72 -4.58 -13.11
C THR A 290 10.19 -5.46 -11.95
N ARG A 291 9.69 -6.69 -11.81
CA ARG A 291 10.03 -7.63 -10.71
C ARG A 291 11.25 -8.51 -10.96
N GLN A 292 12.19 -8.10 -11.81
CA GLN A 292 13.42 -8.88 -12.05
C GLN A 292 14.23 -8.97 -10.76
N LEU A 293 14.61 -10.18 -10.33
CA LEU A 293 15.25 -10.44 -9.03
C LEU A 293 16.60 -9.70 -8.87
N ASP A 294 17.29 -9.43 -9.97
CA ASP A 294 18.54 -8.67 -10.06
C ASP A 294 18.36 -7.22 -10.53
N GLY A 295 17.10 -6.80 -10.71
CA GLY A 295 16.73 -5.49 -11.21
C GLY A 295 16.68 -4.39 -10.14
N ALA A 296 16.71 -3.15 -10.61
CA ALA A 296 16.74 -1.96 -9.75
C ALA A 296 15.53 -1.84 -8.80
N HIS A 297 14.33 -2.19 -9.25
CA HIS A 297 13.11 -2.06 -8.44
C HIS A 297 13.12 -3.02 -7.25
N VAL A 298 13.56 -4.27 -7.47
CA VAL A 298 13.70 -5.25 -6.38
C VAL A 298 14.82 -4.84 -5.44
N GLU A 299 15.94 -4.31 -5.94
CA GLU A 299 17.03 -3.79 -5.08
C GLU A 299 16.61 -2.57 -4.24
N PHE A 300 15.80 -1.67 -4.81
CA PHE A 300 15.23 -0.54 -4.08
C PHE A 300 14.31 -1.03 -2.96
N LEU A 301 13.36 -1.91 -3.30
CA LEU A 301 12.38 -2.43 -2.34
C LEU A 301 13.01 -3.34 -1.27
N ARG A 302 14.15 -3.97 -1.54
CA ARG A 302 14.87 -4.85 -0.60
C ARG A 302 15.30 -4.15 0.68
N GLY A 303 15.56 -2.84 0.64
CA GLY A 303 16.10 -2.11 1.80
C GLY A 303 15.19 -1.03 2.37
N VAL A 304 13.98 -0.87 1.84
CA VAL A 304 12.93 -0.11 2.53
C VAL A 304 12.10 -1.06 3.38
N ALA A 305 11.67 -0.61 4.56
CA ALA A 305 10.91 -1.40 5.51
C ALA A 305 9.39 -1.40 5.23
N ASN A 306 8.93 -0.78 4.14
CA ASN A 306 7.53 -0.80 3.74
C ASN A 306 7.08 -2.23 3.33
N PRO A 307 5.85 -2.65 3.65
CA PRO A 307 5.32 -3.93 3.16
C PRO A 307 5.10 -3.95 1.63
N LEU A 308 5.18 -5.16 1.03
CA LEU A 308 5.28 -5.39 -0.44
C LEU A 308 4.22 -6.40 -0.99
N GLY A 309 3.88 -6.36 -2.30
CA GLY A 309 2.85 -7.26 -2.93
C GLY A 309 3.09 -7.70 -4.40
N ILE A 310 2.33 -8.72 -4.88
CA ILE A 310 2.38 -9.36 -6.24
C ILE A 310 0.94 -9.67 -6.77
N LYS A 311 0.71 -9.62 -8.10
CA LYS A 311 -0.63 -9.76 -8.77
C LYS A 311 -1.05 -11.22 -9.05
N ALA A 312 -2.35 -11.55 -8.90
CA ALA A 312 -2.97 -12.85 -9.26
C ALA A 312 -4.50 -12.73 -9.53
N GLU A 313 -5.14 -13.79 -10.03
CA GLU A 313 -6.59 -13.87 -10.33
C GLU A 313 -7.40 -14.51 -9.18
N VAL A 314 -8.58 -13.96 -8.85
CA VAL A 314 -9.33 -14.26 -7.61
C VAL A 314 -9.87 -15.69 -7.50
N ARG A 315 -10.46 -16.29 -8.55
CA ARG A 315 -11.09 -17.62 -8.42
C ARG A 315 -10.04 -18.72 -8.21
N ALA A 316 -9.08 -18.79 -9.14
CA ALA A 316 -7.97 -19.72 -9.04
C ALA A 316 -7.17 -19.51 -7.74
N PHE A 317 -7.03 -18.27 -7.28
CA PHE A 317 -6.38 -17.94 -6.02
C PHE A 317 -7.04 -18.63 -4.81
N PHE A 318 -8.37 -18.53 -4.65
CA PHE A 318 -9.05 -19.20 -3.54
C PHE A 318 -9.00 -20.73 -3.67
N ASP A 319 -9.17 -21.28 -4.88
CA ASP A 319 -9.15 -22.72 -5.11
C ASP A 319 -7.76 -23.34 -4.79
N VAL A 320 -6.67 -22.67 -5.20
CA VAL A 320 -5.31 -23.10 -4.88
C VAL A 320 -5.06 -23.03 -3.38
N HIS A 321 -5.47 -21.95 -2.70
CA HIS A 321 -5.30 -21.84 -1.25
C HIS A 321 -6.09 -22.91 -0.47
N GLU A 322 -7.27 -23.28 -0.94
CA GLU A 322 -8.06 -24.37 -0.35
C GLU A 322 -7.40 -25.73 -0.56
N GLN A 323 -6.84 -26.01 -1.74
CA GLN A 323 -6.14 -27.26 -2.04
C GLN A 323 -4.83 -27.40 -1.26
N GLU A 324 -4.06 -26.32 -1.14
CA GLU A 324 -2.75 -26.30 -0.48
C GLU A 324 -2.85 -26.07 1.04
N GLY A 325 -4.06 -25.89 1.60
CA GLY A 325 -4.26 -25.60 3.03
C GLY A 325 -3.69 -24.25 3.48
N SER A 326 -3.29 -23.38 2.55
CA SER A 326 -2.69 -22.06 2.82
C SER A 326 -3.76 -20.97 2.89
N HIS A 327 -3.44 -19.76 3.39
CA HIS A 327 -4.42 -18.70 3.63
C HIS A 327 -4.52 -17.69 2.48
N PRO A 328 -5.73 -17.41 1.94
CA PRO A 328 -5.94 -16.31 1.01
C PRO A 328 -5.86 -14.99 1.78
N GLY A 329 -4.68 -14.37 1.82
CA GLY A 329 -4.40 -13.21 2.66
C GLY A 329 -5.08 -11.90 2.23
N GLY A 330 -5.57 -11.80 0.99
CA GLY A 330 -6.26 -10.61 0.52
C GLY A 330 -6.47 -10.53 -0.99
N VAL A 331 -7.03 -9.42 -1.44
CA VAL A 331 -7.22 -9.07 -2.85
C VAL A 331 -6.72 -7.67 -3.16
N HIS A 332 -6.28 -7.49 -4.41
CA HIS A 332 -5.87 -6.22 -4.98
C HIS A 332 -6.69 -5.96 -6.24
N LEU A 333 -7.49 -4.90 -6.23
CA LEU A 333 -8.46 -4.59 -7.28
C LEU A 333 -8.26 -3.19 -7.87
N GLU A 334 -8.57 -3.05 -9.15
CA GLU A 334 -8.66 -1.74 -9.81
C GLU A 334 -10.15 -1.38 -9.94
N MET A 335 -10.55 -0.27 -9.34
CA MET A 335 -11.94 0.07 -9.10
C MET A 335 -12.14 1.58 -8.95
N THR A 336 -13.34 2.06 -9.25
CA THR A 336 -13.68 3.49 -9.20
C THR A 336 -15.07 3.75 -8.64
N GLY A 337 -15.17 4.88 -7.91
CA GLY A 337 -16.41 5.53 -7.46
C GLY A 337 -17.44 5.80 -8.57
N GLN A 338 -16.94 5.94 -9.78
CA GLN A 338 -17.69 6.47 -10.92
C GLN A 338 -18.54 5.40 -11.60
N ASN A 339 -19.61 5.86 -12.25
CA ASN A 339 -20.48 4.99 -13.03
C ASN A 339 -19.91 4.76 -14.44
N VAL A 340 -18.90 3.90 -14.53
CA VAL A 340 -18.15 3.58 -15.75
C VAL A 340 -18.59 2.27 -16.41
N THR A 341 -18.30 2.15 -17.71
CA THR A 341 -18.51 0.96 -18.52
C THR A 341 -17.15 0.44 -19.03
N GLU A 342 -16.26 0.07 -18.11
CA GLU A 342 -14.88 -0.31 -18.44
C GLU A 342 -14.70 -1.85 -18.47
N CYS A 343 -15.33 -2.58 -17.55
CA CYS A 343 -15.35 -4.04 -17.53
C CYS A 343 -16.71 -4.58 -18.01
N ILE A 344 -16.69 -5.58 -18.90
CA ILE A 344 -17.90 -6.30 -19.33
C ILE A 344 -18.49 -7.19 -18.22
N GLY A 345 -19.79 -7.46 -18.28
CA GLY A 345 -20.50 -8.33 -17.34
C GLY A 345 -20.94 -7.62 -16.06
N GLY A 346 -21.07 -8.40 -14.98
CA GLY A 346 -21.69 -7.99 -13.71
C GLY A 346 -23.22 -7.94 -13.78
N SER A 347 -23.85 -7.70 -12.64
CA SER A 347 -25.31 -7.71 -12.46
C SER A 347 -26.10 -6.72 -13.33
N ARG A 348 -25.50 -5.58 -13.72
CA ARG A 348 -26.11 -4.62 -14.67
C ARG A 348 -25.79 -4.93 -16.14
N THR A 349 -25.17 -6.07 -16.43
CA THR A 349 -24.71 -6.55 -17.74
C THR A 349 -24.16 -5.43 -18.62
N VAL A 350 -22.91 -5.03 -18.36
CA VAL A 350 -22.18 -4.18 -19.30
C VAL A 350 -21.79 -5.02 -20.52
N THR A 351 -22.30 -4.65 -21.70
CA THR A 351 -21.96 -5.33 -22.96
C THR A 351 -20.75 -4.67 -23.63
N PHE A 352 -20.26 -5.27 -24.72
CA PHE A 352 -19.16 -4.69 -25.50
C PHE A 352 -19.52 -3.32 -26.09
N ASP A 353 -20.77 -3.16 -26.53
CA ASP A 353 -21.26 -1.91 -27.15
C ASP A 353 -21.32 -0.76 -26.14
N ASP A 354 -21.61 -1.09 -24.87
CA ASP A 354 -21.67 -0.13 -23.76
C ASP A 354 -20.30 0.46 -23.39
N LEU A 355 -19.20 -0.19 -23.78
CA LEU A 355 -17.84 0.27 -23.44
C LEU A 355 -17.62 1.69 -23.95
N SER A 356 -18.08 2.00 -25.17
CA SER A 356 -17.93 3.32 -25.79
C SER A 356 -18.62 4.46 -25.03
N SER A 357 -19.58 4.16 -24.15
CA SER A 357 -20.38 5.17 -23.45
C SER A 357 -19.58 5.94 -22.40
N ARG A 358 -18.80 5.23 -21.56
CA ARG A 358 -18.14 5.78 -20.37
C ARG A 358 -16.81 5.09 -20.06
N TYR A 359 -16.01 4.86 -21.09
CA TYR A 359 -14.61 4.42 -20.95
C TYR A 359 -13.72 5.63 -20.67
N HIS A 360 -13.41 5.89 -19.40
CA HIS A 360 -12.67 7.08 -19.00
C HIS A 360 -11.18 6.81 -18.75
N THR A 361 -10.80 5.56 -18.49
CA THR A 361 -9.39 5.19 -18.26
C THR A 361 -8.55 5.19 -19.55
N HIS A 362 -7.34 5.73 -19.46
CA HIS A 362 -6.28 5.56 -20.48
C HIS A 362 -5.36 4.37 -20.18
N CYS A 363 -5.73 3.54 -19.19
CA CYS A 363 -4.96 2.42 -18.69
C CYS A 363 -5.81 1.15 -18.73
N ASP A 364 -5.73 0.32 -17.69
CA ASP A 364 -6.53 -0.89 -17.60
C ASP A 364 -7.97 -0.55 -17.18
N PRO A 365 -8.97 -1.34 -17.62
CA PRO A 365 -10.37 -1.15 -17.25
C PRO A 365 -10.61 -1.41 -15.76
N ARG A 366 -11.32 -0.51 -15.10
CA ARG A 366 -11.65 -0.60 -13.67
C ARG A 366 -13.04 -1.20 -13.45
N LEU A 367 -13.20 -1.88 -12.32
CA LEU A 367 -14.51 -2.27 -11.83
C LEU A 367 -15.30 -1.02 -11.42
N ASN A 368 -16.55 -0.91 -11.88
CA ASN A 368 -17.46 0.10 -11.34
C ASN A 368 -17.97 -0.29 -9.94
N ALA A 369 -18.71 0.62 -9.29
CA ALA A 369 -19.22 0.41 -7.93
C ALA A 369 -20.03 -0.89 -7.76
N SER A 370 -20.92 -1.21 -8.71
CA SER A 370 -21.78 -2.40 -8.64
C SER A 370 -20.96 -3.67 -8.78
N GLN A 371 -20.05 -3.73 -9.76
CA GLN A 371 -19.16 -4.87 -9.99
C GLN A 371 -18.22 -5.09 -8.81
N SER A 372 -17.71 -4.02 -8.21
CA SER A 372 -16.84 -4.07 -7.03
C SER A 372 -17.57 -4.67 -5.82
N LEU A 373 -18.82 -4.25 -5.56
CA LEU A 373 -19.63 -4.78 -4.47
C LEU A 373 -20.04 -6.24 -4.70
N GLU A 374 -20.41 -6.59 -5.93
CA GLU A 374 -20.73 -7.97 -6.31
C GLU A 374 -19.54 -8.91 -6.03
N LEU A 375 -18.33 -8.49 -6.44
CA LEU A 375 -17.12 -9.23 -6.15
C LEU A 375 -16.84 -9.33 -4.64
N ALA A 376 -17.10 -8.27 -3.87
CA ALA A 376 -16.97 -8.32 -2.41
C ALA A 376 -17.90 -9.36 -1.77
N PHE A 377 -19.16 -9.48 -2.23
CA PHE A 377 -20.08 -10.52 -1.76
C PHE A 377 -19.59 -11.93 -2.08
N ILE A 378 -19.09 -12.15 -3.30
CA ILE A 378 -18.53 -13.45 -3.72
C ILE A 378 -17.34 -13.83 -2.84
N ILE A 379 -16.41 -12.91 -2.61
CA ILE A 379 -15.24 -13.14 -1.75
C ILE A 379 -15.68 -13.41 -0.32
N ALA A 380 -16.62 -12.63 0.22
CA ALA A 380 -17.13 -12.79 1.57
C ALA A 380 -17.78 -14.17 1.79
N GLU A 381 -18.52 -14.68 0.80
CA GLU A 381 -19.10 -16.02 0.84
C GLU A 381 -18.02 -17.11 0.88
N ARG A 382 -16.95 -16.97 0.07
CA ARG A 382 -15.82 -17.91 0.09
C ARG A 382 -15.09 -17.91 1.43
N LEU A 383 -14.80 -16.73 1.98
CA LEU A 383 -14.18 -16.59 3.32
C LEU A 383 -15.02 -17.26 4.40
N ARG A 384 -16.36 -17.06 4.37
CA ARG A 384 -17.29 -17.70 5.31
C ARG A 384 -17.29 -19.22 5.20
N LYS A 385 -17.40 -19.76 3.98
CA LYS A 385 -17.42 -21.21 3.73
C LYS A 385 -16.17 -21.88 4.28
N ARG A 386 -14.99 -21.31 4.02
CA ARG A 386 -13.71 -21.81 4.55
C ARG A 386 -13.71 -21.84 6.07
N ARG A 387 -14.17 -20.79 6.73
CA ARG A 387 -14.20 -20.72 8.19
C ARG A 387 -15.11 -21.80 8.79
N ILE A 388 -16.29 -22.00 8.21
CA ILE A 388 -17.22 -23.05 8.63
C ILE A 388 -16.57 -24.42 8.45
N ASN A 389 -15.98 -24.70 7.28
CA ASN A 389 -15.36 -25.98 6.99
C ASN A 389 -14.09 -26.24 7.84
N GLY A 390 -13.28 -25.21 8.11
CA GLY A 390 -12.09 -25.30 8.95
C GLY A 390 -12.40 -25.48 10.45
N SER A 391 -13.61 -25.12 10.90
CA SER A 391 -14.06 -25.37 12.27
C SER A 391 -14.57 -26.79 12.51
N ILE A 392 -14.72 -27.60 11.45
CA ILE A 392 -15.26 -28.97 11.50
C ILE A 392 -14.14 -30.03 11.50
N SER A 393 -12.87 -29.65 11.32
CA SER A 393 -11.73 -30.57 11.51
C SER A 393 -11.30 -30.59 12.99
N PRO A 394 -11.57 -31.67 13.75
CA PRO A 394 -11.00 -31.82 15.08
C PRO A 394 -9.49 -32.03 14.92
N ASP A 395 -8.75 -31.42 15.84
CA ASP A 395 -7.32 -31.61 16.03
C ASP A 395 -6.96 -33.11 16.01
N PRO A 396 -6.13 -33.61 15.07
CA PRO A 396 -5.74 -35.02 15.06
C PRO A 396 -4.73 -35.38 16.15
N MET A 397 -4.35 -34.43 17.03
CA MET A 397 -3.35 -34.65 18.07
C MET A 397 -3.83 -34.10 19.42
N GLY A 398 -5.00 -34.55 19.85
CA GLY A 398 -5.36 -34.60 21.26
C GLY A 398 -4.82 -35.88 21.91
N LEU A 399 -3.49 -35.95 22.12
CA LEU A 399 -2.81 -36.81 23.11
C LEU A 399 -1.39 -36.27 23.39
#